data_AF-A0A1H9L0S4-F1
#
_entry.id   AF-A0A1H9L0S4-F1
#
_cell.length_a   1.000
_cell.length_b   1.000
_cell.length_c   1.000
_cell.angle_alpha   90.00
_cell.angle_beta   90.00
_cell.angle_gamma   90.00
#
_symmetry.space_group_name_H-M   'P 1'
#
loop_
_entity.id
_entity.type
_entity.pdbx_description
1 polymer ?
#
loop_
_entity_poly.entity_id
_entity_poly.type
_entity_poly.pdbx_seq_one_letter_code
_entity_poly.pdbx_strand_id
1 'polypeptide(L)'
;MSRGRRLTETECLSITRERSRGVAAAELAARYDVSLKSIYNAANHASERQVANASRSRVVGIRVSERDLKGFDAALGRRGIAHRSDAMRRLMLAADDILRPDETTEVPLVC
;
A
#
# COMPACT_ATOMS: atom_id res chain seq x y z
N MET A 1 -5.61 0.69 -39.63
CA MET A 1 -5.65 0.97 -38.18
C MET A 1 -6.91 0.34 -37.63
N SER A 2 -6.81 -0.77 -36.90
CA SER A 2 -7.98 -1.46 -36.34
C SER A 2 -8.72 -0.51 -35.39
N ARG A 3 -10.06 -0.46 -35.49
CA ARG A 3 -10.89 0.28 -34.54
C ARG A 3 -10.58 -0.29 -33.16
N GLY A 4 -9.91 0.49 -32.31
CA GLY A 4 -9.40 0.00 -31.03
C GLY A 4 -10.53 -0.53 -30.16
N ARG A 5 -10.59 -1.84 -29.98
CA ARG A 5 -11.47 -2.49 -29.01
C ARG A 5 -11.22 -1.89 -27.63
N ARG A 6 -12.28 -1.45 -26.96
CA ARG A 6 -12.18 -0.87 -25.62
C ARG A 6 -12.27 -1.99 -24.59
N LEU A 7 -11.25 -2.09 -23.76
CA LEU A 7 -11.24 -3.01 -22.63
C LEU A 7 -12.33 -2.61 -21.62
N THR A 8 -13.07 -3.60 -21.13
CA THR A 8 -13.99 -3.43 -20.00
C THR A 8 -13.25 -3.36 -18.68
N GLU A 9 -13.93 -2.91 -17.63
CA GLU A 9 -13.34 -2.80 -16.29
C GLU A 9 -12.87 -4.16 -15.75
N THR A 10 -13.66 -5.21 -15.94
CA THR A 10 -13.30 -6.58 -15.53
C THR A 10 -12.06 -7.08 -16.25
N GLU A 11 -11.92 -6.77 -17.55
CA GLU A 11 -10.74 -7.14 -18.34
C GLU A 11 -9.49 -6.39 -17.88
N CYS A 12 -9.60 -5.08 -17.57
CA CYS A 12 -8.51 -4.31 -17.00
C CYS A 12 -8.03 -4.88 -15.65
N LEU A 13 -8.96 -5.34 -14.81
CA LEU A 13 -8.64 -5.99 -13.53
C LEU A 13 -7.93 -7.34 -13.73
N SER A 14 -8.39 -8.15 -14.70
CA SER A 14 -7.73 -9.41 -15.07
C SER A 14 -6.31 -9.16 -15.56
N ILE A 15 -6.13 -8.22 -16.49
CA ILE A 15 -4.83 -7.81 -17.03
C ILE A 15 -3.88 -7.41 -15.91
N THR A 16 -4.35 -6.59 -14.96
CA THR A 16 -3.53 -6.14 -13.82
C THR A 16 -3.08 -7.31 -12.95
N ARG A 17 -4.00 -8.23 -12.61
CA ARG A 17 -3.72 -9.42 -11.80
C ARG A 17 -2.74 -10.37 -12.51
N GLU A 18 -2.88 -10.55 -13.81
CA GLU A 18 -1.99 -11.43 -14.57
C GLU A 18 -0.61 -10.82 -14.76
N ARG A 19 -0.53 -9.50 -14.96
CA ARG A 19 0.73 -8.76 -14.97
C ARG A 19 1.46 -8.87 -13.63
N SER A 20 0.76 -8.79 -12.50
CA SER A 20 1.39 -8.97 -11.17
C SER A 20 1.87 -10.41 -10.91
N ARG A 21 1.34 -11.38 -11.65
CA ARG A 21 1.80 -12.78 -11.66
C ARG A 21 2.93 -13.04 -12.68
N GLY A 22 3.40 -12.01 -13.38
CA GLY A 22 4.52 -12.10 -14.30
C GLY A 22 4.15 -12.43 -15.76
N VAL A 23 2.86 -12.48 -16.12
CA VAL A 23 2.45 -12.74 -17.51
C VAL A 23 2.92 -11.60 -18.42
N ALA A 24 3.45 -11.96 -19.60
CA ALA A 24 4.01 -10.99 -20.54
C ALA A 24 2.92 -10.13 -21.20
N ALA A 25 3.19 -8.82 -21.35
CA ALA A 25 2.22 -7.90 -21.94
C ALA A 25 1.86 -8.25 -23.40
N ALA A 26 2.79 -8.85 -24.15
CA ALA A 26 2.57 -9.29 -25.53
C ALA A 26 1.56 -10.44 -25.61
N GLU A 27 1.62 -11.37 -24.65
CA GLU A 27 0.67 -12.49 -24.57
C GLU A 27 -0.75 -11.97 -24.27
N LEU A 28 -0.86 -11.03 -23.32
CA LEU A 28 -2.13 -10.38 -23.01
C LEU A 28 -2.66 -9.55 -24.18
N ALA A 29 -1.80 -8.83 -24.89
CA ALA A 29 -2.17 -8.05 -26.07
C ALA A 29 -2.80 -8.93 -27.16
N ALA A 30 -2.20 -10.10 -27.44
CA ALA A 30 -2.75 -11.07 -28.38
C ALA A 30 -4.09 -11.65 -27.88
N ARG A 31 -4.15 -12.06 -26.60
CA ARG A 31 -5.36 -12.67 -26.01
C ARG A 31 -6.56 -11.75 -26.01
N TYR A 32 -6.35 -10.46 -25.71
CA TYR A 32 -7.42 -9.47 -25.64
C TYR A 32 -7.65 -8.73 -26.98
N ASP A 33 -6.90 -9.05 -28.03
CA ASP A 33 -6.94 -8.37 -29.33
C ASP A 33 -6.80 -6.84 -29.21
N VAL A 34 -5.78 -6.41 -28.46
CA VAL A 34 -5.49 -4.99 -28.21
C VAL A 34 -4.01 -4.69 -28.37
N SER A 35 -3.67 -3.41 -28.53
CA SER A 35 -2.27 -2.99 -28.58
C SER A 35 -1.55 -3.19 -27.24
N LEU A 36 -0.23 -3.34 -27.29
CA LEU A 36 0.64 -3.30 -26.09
C LEU A 36 0.38 -2.05 -25.24
N LYS A 37 0.18 -0.90 -25.90
CA LYS A 37 -0.15 0.36 -25.22
C LYS A 37 -1.45 0.25 -24.41
N SER A 38 -2.47 -0.43 -24.92
CA SER A 38 -3.73 -0.67 -24.21
C SER A 38 -3.53 -1.53 -22.96
N ILE A 39 -2.64 -2.53 -23.03
CA ILE A 39 -2.27 -3.37 -21.88
C ILE A 39 -1.56 -2.57 -20.80
N TYR A 40 -0.55 -1.77 -21.17
CA TYR A 40 0.15 -0.90 -20.20
C TYR A 40 -0.79 0.14 -19.60
N ASN A 41 -1.66 0.74 -20.41
CA ASN A 41 -2.67 1.67 -19.92
C ASN A 41 -3.62 1.01 -18.93
N ALA A 42 -4.10 -0.22 -19.19
CA ALA A 42 -4.97 -0.95 -18.29
C ALA A 42 -4.29 -1.28 -16.95
N ALA A 43 -3.04 -1.72 -16.99
CA ALA A 43 -2.25 -2.01 -15.79
C ALA A 43 -1.96 -0.75 -14.96
N ASN A 44 -1.60 0.36 -15.62
CA ASN A 44 -1.31 1.63 -14.96
C ASN A 44 -2.59 2.27 -14.40
N HIS A 45 -3.70 2.22 -15.12
CA HIS A 45 -4.98 2.79 -14.69
C HIS A 45 -5.55 2.08 -13.46
N ALA A 46 -5.26 0.78 -13.26
CA ALA A 46 -5.61 0.07 -12.04
C ALA A 46 -4.73 0.51 -10.85
N SER A 47 -3.43 0.72 -11.07
CA SER A 47 -2.51 1.27 -10.07
C SER A 47 -2.85 2.72 -9.72
N GLU A 48 -3.16 3.57 -10.69
CA GLU A 48 -3.62 4.95 -10.49
C GLU A 48 -4.95 5.00 -9.74
N ARG A 49 -5.89 4.07 -10.01
CA ARG A 49 -7.10 3.92 -9.19
C ARG A 49 -6.81 3.36 -7.81
N GLN A 50 -5.80 2.51 -7.62
CA GLN A 50 -5.38 2.05 -6.29
C GLN A 50 -4.79 3.21 -5.50
N VAL A 51 -3.99 4.08 -6.12
CA VAL A 51 -3.45 5.32 -5.55
C VAL A 51 -4.55 6.35 -5.31
N ALA A 52 -5.48 6.52 -6.25
CA ALA A 52 -6.63 7.41 -6.12
C ALA A 52 -7.65 6.89 -5.09
N ASN A 53 -7.84 5.58 -4.93
CA ASN A 53 -8.63 5.01 -3.84
C ASN A 53 -7.87 4.97 -2.50
N ALA A 54 -6.53 4.96 -2.52
CA ALA A 54 -5.68 5.19 -1.36
C ALA A 54 -5.72 6.66 -0.88
N SER A 55 -6.24 7.59 -1.70
CA SER A 55 -6.53 8.96 -1.26
C SER A 55 -7.71 9.06 -0.28
N ARG A 56 -8.49 7.98 -0.09
CA ARG A 56 -9.41 7.90 1.06
C ARG A 56 -8.60 7.57 2.31
N SER A 57 -8.04 8.62 2.93
CA SER A 57 -7.50 8.56 4.29
C SER A 57 -8.41 7.71 5.17
N ARG A 58 -7.85 6.66 5.78
CA ARG A 58 -8.57 5.84 6.75
C ARG A 58 -8.40 6.48 8.12
N VAL A 59 -9.51 6.63 8.85
CA VAL A 59 -9.49 7.17 10.21
C VAL A 59 -9.20 6.02 11.17
N VAL A 60 -8.13 6.18 11.95
CA VAL A 60 -7.81 5.30 13.08
C VAL A 60 -8.17 6.05 14.36
N GLY A 61 -9.15 5.53 15.11
CA GLY A 61 -9.54 6.07 16.41
C GLY A 61 -8.98 5.21 17.54
N ILE A 62 -8.36 5.83 18.54
CA ILE A 62 -7.84 5.16 19.73
C ILE A 62 -8.36 5.90 20.96
N ARG A 63 -8.78 5.15 21.97
CA ARG A 63 -9.08 5.72 23.29
C ARG A 63 -7.82 5.63 24.15
N VAL A 64 -7.42 6.74 24.73
CA VAL A 64 -6.27 6.83 25.64
C VAL A 64 -6.69 7.56 26.91
N SER A 65 -5.99 7.33 28.01
CA SER A 65 -6.20 8.11 29.23
C SER A 65 -5.68 9.55 29.03
N GLU A 66 -6.18 10.48 29.84
CA GLU A 66 -5.68 11.86 29.83
C GLU A 66 -4.18 11.92 30.18
N ARG A 67 -3.73 11.05 31.09
CA ARG A 67 -2.31 10.93 31.48
C ARG A 67 -1.45 10.54 30.28
N ASP A 68 -1.88 9.54 29.52
CA ASP A 68 -1.11 9.05 28.36
C ASP A 68 -1.08 10.10 27.26
N LEU A 69 -2.20 10.80 27.03
CA LEU A 69 -2.27 11.88 26.05
C LEU A 69 -1.32 13.04 26.41
N LYS A 70 -1.30 13.46 27.67
CA LYS A 70 -0.37 14.48 28.17
C LYS A 70 1.08 14.05 28.04
N GLY A 71 1.37 12.79 28.39
CA GLY A 71 2.71 12.21 28.24
C GLY A 71 3.17 12.22 26.78
N PHE A 72 2.27 11.85 25.86
CA PHE A 72 2.51 11.89 24.42
C PHE A 72 2.78 13.31 23.93
N ASP A 73 1.92 14.28 24.25
CA ASP A 73 2.09 15.68 23.85
C ASP A 73 3.41 16.29 24.35
N ALA A 74 3.77 16.00 25.61
CA ALA A 74 5.05 16.45 26.17
C ALA A 74 6.24 15.85 25.41
N ALA A 75 6.15 14.59 24.98
CA ALA A 75 7.18 13.96 24.16
C ALA A 75 7.28 14.58 22.76
N LEU A 76 6.15 14.98 22.15
CA LEU A 76 6.13 15.71 20.88
C LEU A 76 6.77 17.09 21.01
N GLY A 77 6.44 17.83 22.08
CA GLY A 77 7.02 19.13 22.37
C GLY A 77 8.55 19.08 22.50
N ARG A 78 9.08 18.09 23.23
CA ARG A 78 10.55 17.88 23.35
C ARG A 78 11.24 17.60 22.02
N ARG A 79 10.52 17.09 21.01
CA ARG A 79 11.04 16.73 19.69
C ARG A 79 10.68 17.74 18.60
N GLY A 80 10.04 18.86 18.94
CA GLY A 80 9.61 19.88 17.99
C GLY A 80 8.56 19.38 16.98
N ILE A 81 7.76 18.38 17.34
CA ILE A 81 6.70 17.85 16.46
C ILE A 81 5.40 18.60 16.76
N ALA A 82 4.96 19.43 15.82
CA ALA A 82 3.83 20.34 16.01
C ALA A 82 2.45 19.62 16.03
N HIS A 83 2.30 18.54 15.27
CA HIS A 83 1.01 17.87 15.09
C HIS A 83 1.05 16.39 15.45
N ARG A 84 0.04 15.93 16.20
CA ARG A 84 -0.13 14.52 16.57
C ARG A 84 -0.27 13.61 15.34
N SER A 85 -0.88 14.10 14.26
CA SER A 85 -0.99 13.38 12.99
C SER A 85 0.39 13.11 12.36
N ASP A 86 1.32 14.05 12.46
CA ASP A 86 2.67 13.90 11.94
C ASP A 86 3.46 12.91 12.79
N ALA A 87 3.29 12.98 14.11
CA ALA A 87 3.85 11.99 15.03
C ALA A 87 3.32 10.58 14.72
N MET A 88 2.01 10.42 14.55
CA MET A 88 1.40 9.13 14.21
C MET A 88 1.86 8.62 12.85
N ARG A 89 1.97 9.49 11.84
CA ARG A 89 2.52 9.11 10.53
C ARG A 89 3.96 8.60 10.67
N ARG A 90 4.81 9.29 11.43
CA ARG A 90 6.20 8.86 11.68
C ARG A 90 6.26 7.53 12.43
N LEU A 91 5.42 7.34 13.45
CA LEU A 91 5.30 6.07 14.18
C LEU A 91 4.84 4.93 13.28
N MET A 92 3.85 5.16 12.42
CA MET A 92 3.38 4.17 11.45
C MET A 92 4.47 3.78 10.45
N LEU A 93 5.30 4.74 9.99
CA LEU A 93 6.42 4.47 9.09
C LEU A 93 7.54 3.67 9.76
N ALA A 94 7.74 3.88 11.07
CA ALA A 94 8.73 3.15 11.88
C ALA A 94 8.14 1.91 12.57
N ALA A 95 6.89 1.53 12.26
CA ALA A 95 6.17 0.52 13.01
C ALA A 95 6.86 -0.84 12.96
N ASP A 96 7.44 -1.21 11.81
CA ASP A 96 8.17 -2.47 11.68
C ASP A 96 9.37 -2.51 12.64
N ASP A 97 10.22 -1.47 12.63
CA ASP A 97 11.37 -1.38 13.53
C ASP A 97 10.97 -1.35 15.02
N ILE A 98 9.86 -0.66 15.35
CA ILE A 98 9.38 -0.52 16.74
C ILE A 98 8.74 -1.81 17.25
N LEU A 99 8.04 -2.54 16.38
CA LEU A 99 7.26 -3.73 16.75
C LEU A 99 7.99 -5.04 16.46
N ARG A 100 9.18 -4.98 15.83
CA ARG A 100 10.00 -6.16 15.60
C ARG A 100 10.31 -6.81 16.96
N PRO A 101 9.91 -8.08 17.17
CA PRO A 101 10.26 -8.78 18.39
C PRO A 101 11.79 -8.91 18.44
N ASP A 102 12.36 -8.74 19.63
CA ASP A 102 13.78 -9.04 19.83
C ASP A 102 14.03 -10.50 19.49
N GLU A 103 15.10 -10.78 18.73
CA GLU A 103 15.60 -12.12 18.44
C GLU A 103 16.21 -12.74 19.72
N THR A 104 15.40 -12.84 20.78
CA THR A 104 15.84 -13.45 22.02
C THR A 104 15.61 -14.95 21.91
N THR A 105 16.62 -15.61 21.36
CA THR A 105 17.04 -16.98 21.63
C THR A 105 16.02 -18.07 21.31
N GLU A 106 16.15 -18.66 20.12
CA GLU A 106 15.96 -20.11 20.00
C GLU A 106 16.94 -20.76 21.00
N VAL A 107 16.45 -21.08 22.20
CA VAL A 107 17.17 -22.01 23.08
C VAL A 107 17.00 -23.37 22.40
N PRO A 108 18.06 -24.00 21.88
CA PRO A 108 17.90 -25.35 21.36
C PRO A 108 17.50 -26.22 22.55
N LEU A 109 16.36 -26.89 22.43
CA LEU A 109 16.05 -28.04 23.29
C LEU A 109 17.18 -29.06 23.06
N VAL A 110 18.12 -29.11 23.99
CA VAL A 110 19.08 -30.20 24.10
C VAL A 110 18.28 -31.41 24.56
N CYS A 111 18.06 -32.36 23.65
CA CYS A 111 17.63 -33.72 23.97
C CYS A 111 18.76 -34.53 24.60
#